data_AF-A0A813GNS7-F1
#
_entry.id   AF-A0A813GNS7-F1
#
_cell.length_a   1.000
_cell.length_b   1.000
_cell.length_c   1.000
_cell.angle_alpha   90.00
_cell.angle_beta   90.00
_cell.angle_gamma   90.00
#
_symmetry.space_group_name_H-M   'P 1'
#
loop_
_entity.id
_entity.type
_entity.pdbx_description
1 polymer ?
#
loop_
_entity_poly.entity_id
_entity_poly.type
_entity_poly.pdbx_seq_one_letter_code
_entity_poly.pdbx_strand_id
1 'polypeptide(L)'
;MASSHAQALMFALRMLEHQQGHECIQQTGNKEQKVGIAHDRDALWLVGAREEAEGVQTLAGGLEALSLLKKQSCQPTRIVLIGPELARTERNYYCSAGLHVSTVDCTLEETLSEQPASHECRSWLPLPCCAFLLNSGLGTRMLPVAGPWLPALPLLLELQVPVCLVAPSRIESAGEREILVGLLGARALTRIVHCPCPAYGGASAVAGCSNAYCWWCLGVASQVRGGLPEVRKHVEERTRTAARLQASSWLVAAQDAWPQQ
;
A
#
# COMPACT_ATOMS: atom_id res chain seq x y z
N MET A 1 16.44 2.39 18.91
CA MET A 1 15.19 1.60 18.99
C MET A 1 14.53 1.70 17.62
N ALA A 2 14.16 0.58 16.99
CA ALA A 2 13.48 0.64 15.68
C ALA A 2 12.11 1.31 15.84
N SER A 3 11.73 2.20 14.91
CA SER A 3 10.42 2.84 14.94
C SER A 3 9.31 1.81 14.74
N SER A 4 8.13 2.04 15.33
CA SER A 4 6.96 1.17 15.19
C SER A 4 6.54 0.96 13.73
N HIS A 5 6.79 1.95 12.87
CA HIS A 5 6.55 1.86 11.43
C HIS A 5 7.46 0.85 10.74
N ALA A 6 8.77 0.87 11.03
CA ALA A 6 9.68 -0.13 10.47
C ALA A 6 9.40 -1.54 10.99
N GLN A 7 8.90 -1.69 12.23
CA GLN A 7 8.45 -2.98 12.74
C GLN A 7 7.25 -3.53 11.96
N ALA A 8 6.27 -2.67 11.61
CA ALA A 8 5.12 -3.07 10.80
C ALA A 8 5.53 -3.47 9.37
N LEU A 9 6.44 -2.73 8.74
CA LEU A 9 7.00 -3.08 7.42
C LEU A 9 7.78 -4.39 7.48
N MET A 10 8.63 -4.57 8.49
CA MET A 10 9.38 -5.82 8.72
C MET A 10 8.45 -7.01 8.97
N PHE A 11 7.36 -6.82 9.72
CA PHE A 11 6.34 -7.84 9.94
C PHE A 11 5.67 -8.24 8.62
N ALA A 12 5.25 -7.26 7.82
CA ALA A 12 4.64 -7.51 6.53
C ALA A 12 5.61 -8.21 5.56
N LEU A 13 6.89 -7.84 5.53
CA LEU A 13 7.91 -8.50 4.70
C LEU A 13 8.12 -9.96 5.11
N ARG A 14 8.22 -10.23 6.42
CA ARG A 14 8.29 -11.61 6.93
C ARG A 14 7.05 -12.44 6.60
N MET A 15 5.86 -11.83 6.60
CA MET A 15 4.65 -12.53 6.16
C MET A 15 4.77 -12.99 4.71
N LEU A 16 5.32 -12.15 3.82
CA LEU A 16 5.52 -12.49 2.42
C LEU A 16 6.56 -13.62 2.26
N GLU A 17 7.70 -13.54 2.96
CA GLU A 17 8.76 -14.56 2.96
C GLU A 17 8.23 -15.93 3.41
N HIS A 18 7.47 -15.97 4.51
CA HIS A 18 6.87 -17.22 4.99
C HIS A 18 5.94 -17.85 3.95
N GLN A 19 5.11 -17.05 3.27
CA GLN A 19 4.23 -17.59 2.23
C GLN A 19 5.00 -18.10 0.99
N GLN A 20 6.07 -17.40 0.57
CA GLN A 20 6.93 -17.88 -0.51
C GLN A 20 7.67 -19.17 -0.14
N GLY A 21 8.08 -19.32 1.12
CA GLY A 21 8.64 -20.57 1.65
C GLY A 21 7.63 -21.73 1.64
N HIS A 22 6.34 -21.45 1.83
CA HIS A 22 5.26 -22.45 1.80
C HIS A 22 4.77 -22.78 0.37
N GLU A 23 4.74 -21.83 -0.57
CA GLU A 23 4.48 -22.10 -2.00
C GLU A 23 5.60 -22.96 -2.63
N CYS A 24 6.80 -23.00 -2.04
CA CYS A 24 7.86 -23.93 -2.43
C CYS A 24 7.54 -25.41 -2.06
N ILE A 25 6.50 -25.67 -1.25
CA ILE A 25 6.19 -27.02 -0.73
C ILE A 25 4.81 -27.56 -1.18
N GLN A 26 3.92 -26.74 -1.75
CA GLN A 26 2.62 -27.25 -2.27
C GLN A 26 2.64 -27.45 -3.78
N GLN A 27 3.13 -28.63 -4.17
CA GLN A 27 2.90 -29.24 -5.47
C GLN A 27 1.41 -29.55 -5.67
N THR A 28 0.74 -28.82 -6.55
CA THR A 28 -0.38 -29.37 -7.32
C THR A 28 -0.20 -28.97 -8.77
N GLY A 29 -0.02 -29.98 -9.63
CA GLY A 29 0.37 -29.83 -11.02
C GLY A 29 -0.62 -29.02 -11.84
N ASN A 30 -0.20 -27.83 -12.29
CA ASN A 30 -0.30 -27.37 -13.67
C ASN A 30 0.36 -26.00 -13.77
N LYS A 31 1.45 -25.93 -14.54
CA LYS A 31 2.27 -24.74 -14.86
C LYS A 31 2.68 -23.90 -13.64
N GLU A 32 3.85 -24.24 -13.09
CA GLU A 32 4.58 -23.43 -12.12
C GLU A 32 4.84 -22.03 -12.68
N GLN A 33 4.07 -21.05 -12.22
CA GLN A 33 4.48 -19.65 -12.28
C GLN A 33 5.14 -19.35 -10.94
N LYS A 34 6.44 -19.69 -10.82
CA LYS A 34 7.25 -19.24 -9.69
C LYS A 34 7.15 -17.71 -9.64
N VAL A 35 6.64 -17.15 -8.55
CA VAL A 35 6.78 -15.72 -8.24
C VAL A 35 8.24 -15.51 -7.85
N GLY A 36 9.14 -15.64 -8.82
CA GLY A 36 10.54 -15.26 -8.65
C GLY A 36 10.60 -13.74 -8.60
N ILE A 37 10.97 -13.18 -7.45
CA ILE A 37 11.38 -11.78 -7.40
C ILE A 37 12.60 -11.69 -8.31
N ALA A 38 12.46 -10.97 -9.44
CA ALA A 38 13.55 -10.83 -10.40
C ALA A 38 14.78 -10.26 -9.69
N HIS A 39 15.95 -10.89 -9.88
CA HIS A 39 17.19 -10.53 -9.20
C HIS A 39 17.71 -9.11 -9.51
N ASP A 40 17.14 -8.45 -10.53
CA ASP A 40 17.43 -7.06 -10.89
C ASP A 40 16.54 -6.03 -10.17
N ARG A 41 15.66 -6.45 -9.26
CA ARG A 41 14.76 -5.58 -8.49
C ARG A 41 15.30 -5.41 -7.07
N ASP A 42 15.92 -4.26 -6.81
CA ASP A 42 16.58 -3.94 -5.54
C ASP A 42 15.92 -2.78 -4.77
N ALA A 43 14.71 -2.39 -5.17
CA ALA A 43 13.99 -1.27 -4.58
C ALA A 43 12.73 -1.70 -3.83
N LEU A 44 12.50 -1.10 -2.67
CA LEU A 44 11.22 -1.17 -1.96
C LEU A 44 10.48 0.14 -2.18
N TRP A 45 9.27 0.08 -2.72
CA TRP A 45 8.44 1.27 -2.91
C TRP A 45 7.51 1.48 -1.72
N LEU A 46 7.54 2.68 -1.13
CA LEU A 46 6.55 3.15 -0.16
C LEU A 46 5.65 4.17 -0.86
N VAL A 47 4.48 3.71 -1.29
CA VAL A 47 3.52 4.49 -2.06
C VAL A 47 2.50 5.12 -1.12
N GLY A 48 2.20 6.40 -1.33
CA GLY A 48 1.39 7.20 -0.40
C GLY A 48 2.21 7.79 0.75
N ALA A 49 3.52 7.88 0.58
CA ALA A 49 4.43 8.45 1.56
C ALA A 49 4.20 9.97 1.70
N ARG A 50 4.29 10.48 2.93
CA ARG A 50 4.15 11.92 3.22
C ARG A 50 5.40 12.47 3.89
N GLU A 51 5.68 13.76 3.68
CA GLU A 51 6.88 14.42 4.22
C GLU A 51 6.94 14.33 5.74
N GLU A 52 5.89 14.75 6.45
CA GLU A 52 5.83 14.75 7.92
C GLU A 52 5.81 13.35 8.57
N ALA A 53 5.75 12.31 7.74
CA ALA A 53 5.54 10.93 8.13
C ALA A 53 6.75 10.11 7.68
N GLU A 54 6.65 9.42 6.55
CA GLU A 54 7.67 8.54 6.01
C GLU A 54 8.94 9.32 5.64
N GLY A 55 8.82 10.57 5.17
CA GLY A 55 9.97 11.44 4.90
C GLY A 55 10.82 11.70 6.15
N VAL A 56 10.21 12.29 7.18
CA VAL A 56 10.86 12.55 8.48
C VAL A 56 11.38 11.27 9.13
N GLN A 57 10.61 10.18 9.10
CA GLN A 57 11.05 8.92 9.69
C GLN A 57 12.26 8.34 8.99
N THR A 58 12.34 8.48 7.67
CA THR A 58 13.48 7.96 6.90
C THR A 58 14.74 8.78 7.18
N LEU A 59 14.62 10.11 7.24
CA LEU A 59 15.71 11.01 7.63
C LEU A 59 16.20 10.76 9.07
N ALA A 60 15.29 10.40 9.98
CA ALA A 60 15.62 10.05 11.36
C ALA A 60 16.19 8.62 11.53
N GLY A 61 16.47 7.90 10.44
CA GLY A 61 16.97 6.52 10.48
C GLY A 61 15.93 5.47 10.88
N GLY A 62 14.65 5.86 10.96
CA GLY A 62 13.56 4.98 11.37
C GLY A 62 13.41 3.73 10.48
N LEU A 63 13.73 3.85 9.20
CA LEU A 63 13.67 2.75 8.22
C LEU A 63 14.96 1.91 8.13
N GLU A 64 16.00 2.22 8.90
CA GLU A 64 17.27 1.48 8.86
C GLU A 64 17.11 0.01 9.25
N ALA A 65 16.09 -0.33 10.03
CA ALA A 65 15.75 -1.71 10.35
C ALA A 65 15.43 -2.55 9.11
N LEU A 66 14.98 -1.94 8.00
CA LEU A 66 14.77 -2.64 6.72
C LEU A 66 16.09 -3.14 6.13
N SER A 67 17.23 -2.49 6.43
CA SER A 67 18.56 -2.99 6.03
C SER A 67 18.93 -4.30 6.71
N LEU A 68 18.26 -4.67 7.82
CA LEU A 68 18.51 -5.90 8.56
C LEU A 68 17.88 -7.14 7.90
N LEU A 69 17.07 -6.96 6.84
CA LEU A 69 16.59 -8.04 5.97
C LEU A 69 17.73 -8.71 5.17
N LYS A 70 18.97 -8.26 5.37
CA LYS A 70 20.25 -8.72 4.80
C LYS A 70 20.48 -10.23 4.66
N LYS A 71 19.69 -11.11 5.28
CA LYS A 71 20.00 -12.56 5.28
C LYS A 71 19.21 -13.42 4.31
N GLN A 72 18.16 -12.92 3.65
CA GLN A 72 17.27 -13.79 2.87
C GLN A 72 16.85 -13.12 1.55
N SER A 73 17.60 -13.40 0.47
CA SER A 73 17.22 -13.37 -0.97
C SER A 73 16.68 -12.09 -1.63
N CYS A 74 16.21 -11.10 -0.88
CA CYS A 74 15.60 -9.87 -1.40
C CYS A 74 16.07 -8.68 -0.57
N GLN A 75 17.32 -8.26 -0.78
CA GLN A 75 17.84 -7.06 -0.13
C GLN A 75 17.41 -5.85 -0.95
N PRO A 76 16.47 -5.01 -0.46
CA PRO A 76 16.35 -3.69 -1.04
C PRO A 76 17.63 -2.92 -0.69
N THR A 77 18.41 -2.57 -1.70
CA THR A 77 19.51 -1.59 -1.57
C THR A 77 18.94 -0.16 -1.60
N ARG A 78 17.70 -0.03 -2.06
CA ARG A 78 17.00 1.23 -2.30
C ARG A 78 15.61 1.25 -1.67
N ILE A 79 15.24 2.40 -1.11
CA ILE A 79 13.87 2.73 -0.73
C ILE A 79 13.41 3.89 -1.59
N VAL A 80 12.25 3.76 -2.23
CA VAL A 80 11.64 4.83 -3.02
C VAL A 80 10.38 5.29 -2.31
N LEU A 81 10.36 6.53 -1.84
CA LEU A 81 9.18 7.18 -1.27
C LEU A 81 8.41 7.87 -2.40
N ILE A 82 7.15 7.51 -2.59
CA ILE A 82 6.31 8.05 -3.67
C ILE A 82 5.08 8.70 -3.04
N GLY A 83 4.90 10.00 -3.27
CA GLY A 83 3.72 10.73 -2.84
C GLY A 83 3.80 12.23 -3.13
N PRO A 84 2.66 12.88 -3.46
CA PRO A 84 2.62 14.31 -3.83
C PRO A 84 3.01 15.24 -2.68
N GLU A 85 2.98 14.76 -1.43
CA GLU A 85 3.34 15.52 -0.23
C GLU A 85 4.85 15.52 0.06
N LEU A 86 5.71 15.04 -0.86
CA LEU A 86 7.17 14.93 -0.65
C LEU A 86 7.99 16.09 -1.22
N ALA A 87 7.35 17.18 -1.66
CA ALA A 87 7.99 18.26 -2.41
C ALA A 87 9.20 18.91 -1.70
N ARG A 88 9.25 18.91 -0.36
CA ARG A 88 10.38 19.48 0.41
C ARG A 88 11.29 18.42 1.02
N THR A 89 11.02 17.14 0.77
CA THR A 89 11.88 16.04 1.22
C THR A 89 13.11 15.95 0.30
N GLU A 90 14.27 15.66 0.88
CA GLU A 90 15.51 15.48 0.12
C GLU A 90 15.38 14.37 -0.93
N ARG A 91 15.66 14.69 -2.20
CA ARG A 91 15.33 13.83 -3.34
C ARG A 91 16.16 12.55 -3.44
N ASN A 92 17.41 12.56 -2.97
CA ASN A 92 18.28 11.38 -2.95
C ASN A 92 19.31 11.50 -1.83
N TYR A 93 19.31 10.54 -0.91
CA TYR A 93 20.26 10.51 0.20
C TYR A 93 20.55 9.08 0.63
N TYR A 94 21.63 8.91 1.41
CA TYR A 94 21.95 7.63 2.03
C TYR A 94 21.63 7.70 3.52
N CYS A 95 20.91 6.71 4.03
CA CYS A 95 20.76 6.57 5.49
C CYS A 95 22.06 6.02 6.12
N SER A 96 22.18 6.09 7.44
CA SER A 96 23.42 5.68 8.13
C SER A 96 23.75 4.19 7.96
N ALA A 97 22.76 3.36 7.61
CA ALA A 97 22.91 1.95 7.31
C ALA A 97 23.32 1.65 5.85
N GLY A 98 23.54 2.67 5.02
CA GLY A 98 23.95 2.54 3.62
C GLY A 98 22.81 2.21 2.64
N LEU A 99 21.55 2.35 3.05
CA LEU A 99 20.41 2.29 2.12
C LEU A 99 20.30 3.61 1.37
N HIS A 100 20.17 3.52 0.06
CA HIS A 100 19.86 4.68 -0.77
C HIS A 100 18.36 4.96 -0.72
N VAL A 101 17.99 6.21 -0.45
CA VAL A 101 16.60 6.66 -0.39
C VAL A 101 16.38 7.66 -1.51
N SER A 102 15.38 7.41 -2.34
CA SER A 102 14.91 8.35 -3.36
C SER A 102 13.50 8.81 -3.03
N THR A 103 13.19 10.08 -3.25
CA THR A 103 11.83 10.60 -3.08
C THR A 103 11.26 11.12 -4.39
N VAL A 104 9.97 10.91 -4.58
CA VAL A 104 9.23 11.25 -5.79
C VAL A 104 7.98 12.01 -5.37
N ASP A 105 7.96 13.30 -5.66
CA ASP A 105 6.90 14.26 -5.30
C ASP A 105 5.76 14.26 -6.33
N CYS A 106 5.23 13.09 -6.64
CA CYS A 106 4.08 12.93 -7.54
C CYS A 106 3.17 11.78 -7.11
N THR A 107 2.05 11.64 -7.80
CA THR A 107 1.15 10.50 -7.64
C THR A 107 1.74 9.23 -8.24
N LEU A 108 1.26 8.07 -7.77
CA LEU A 108 1.64 6.78 -8.36
C LEU A 108 1.23 6.69 -9.84
N GLU A 109 0.08 7.27 -10.20
CA GLU A 109 -0.36 7.35 -11.59
C GLU A 109 0.63 8.16 -12.43
N GLU A 110 1.09 9.32 -11.96
CA GLU A 110 2.11 10.11 -12.67
C GLU A 110 3.47 9.40 -12.74
N THR A 111 3.82 8.63 -11.69
CA THR A 111 5.04 7.80 -11.67
C THR A 111 4.99 6.71 -12.74
N LEU A 112 3.83 6.08 -12.94
CA LEU A 112 3.66 4.89 -13.78
C LEU A 112 3.13 5.18 -15.18
N SER A 113 2.33 6.22 -15.37
CA SER A 113 1.80 6.62 -16.66
C SER A 113 2.90 7.23 -17.52
N GLU A 114 2.82 7.08 -18.84
CA GLU A 114 3.76 7.64 -19.82
C GLU A 114 3.50 9.12 -20.18
N GLN A 115 2.71 9.87 -19.39
CA GLN A 115 2.51 11.32 -19.61
C GLN A 115 3.43 12.20 -18.73
N PRO A 116 4.38 12.94 -19.31
CA PRO A 116 5.33 13.74 -18.53
C PRO A 116 4.61 14.96 -17.96
N ALA A 117 4.39 15.01 -16.65
CA ALA A 117 3.99 16.27 -16.02
C ALA A 117 5.18 17.26 -15.95
N SER A 118 6.42 16.74 -15.95
CA SER A 118 7.65 17.52 -16.05
C SER A 118 8.81 16.60 -16.49
N HIS A 119 9.74 17.14 -17.27
CA HIS A 119 10.72 16.42 -18.09
C HIS A 119 11.84 15.65 -17.34
N GLU A 120 11.73 15.36 -16.04
CA GLU A 120 12.85 14.77 -15.27
C GLU A 120 12.54 13.45 -14.54
N CYS A 121 11.28 12.99 -14.49
CA CYS A 121 10.92 11.90 -13.56
C CYS A 121 11.07 10.46 -14.07
N ARG A 122 11.27 10.19 -15.37
CA ARG A 122 10.94 8.86 -15.93
C ARG A 122 12.02 7.79 -16.02
N SER A 123 13.30 8.11 -16.21
CA SER A 123 14.28 7.12 -16.67
C SER A 123 15.17 6.52 -15.58
N TRP A 124 14.89 6.79 -14.31
CA TRP A 124 15.84 6.59 -13.21
C TRP A 124 15.29 5.79 -12.02
N LEU A 125 13.97 5.59 -11.91
CA LEU A 125 13.41 4.88 -10.76
C LEU A 125 13.58 3.36 -10.93
N PRO A 126 14.27 2.68 -9.99
CA PRO A 126 14.42 1.23 -10.04
C PRO A 126 13.06 0.54 -9.87
N LEU A 127 12.84 -0.53 -10.64
CA LEU A 127 11.67 -1.36 -10.48
C LEU A 127 11.63 -1.98 -9.08
N PRO A 128 10.47 -1.98 -8.41
CA PRO A 128 10.37 -2.48 -7.05
C PRO A 128 10.49 -4.01 -7.01
N CYS A 129 11.08 -4.55 -5.96
CA CYS A 129 10.90 -5.96 -5.59
C CYS A 129 9.52 -6.19 -4.96
N CYS A 130 8.98 -5.18 -4.27
CA CYS A 130 7.64 -5.11 -3.72
C CYS A 130 7.23 -3.66 -3.48
N ALA A 131 5.91 -3.42 -3.35
CA ALA A 131 5.36 -2.11 -3.06
C ALA A 131 4.46 -2.15 -1.81
N PHE A 132 4.56 -1.13 -0.97
CA PHE A 132 3.68 -0.91 0.17
C PHE A 132 2.73 0.24 -0.16
N LEU A 133 1.44 -0.03 -0.14
CA LEU A 133 0.41 0.98 -0.26
C LEU A 133 0.01 1.41 1.13
N LEU A 134 0.51 2.59 1.50
CA LEU A 134 0.22 3.23 2.76
C LEU A 134 -1.02 4.12 2.60
N ASN A 135 -1.98 3.98 3.51
CA ASN A 135 -3.19 4.82 3.53
C ASN A 135 -3.87 4.95 2.16
N SER A 136 -4.06 3.82 1.49
CA SER A 136 -4.72 3.78 0.17
C SER A 136 -6.12 4.39 0.21
N GLY A 137 -6.78 4.40 1.37
CA GLY A 137 -8.16 4.86 1.51
C GLY A 137 -9.17 4.05 0.69
N LEU A 138 -8.73 3.02 -0.04
CA LEU A 138 -9.55 2.23 -0.96
C LEU A 138 -10.66 1.49 -0.22
N GLY A 139 -10.34 1.01 0.98
CA GLY A 139 -11.28 0.36 1.86
C GLY A 139 -12.33 1.27 2.48
N THR A 140 -12.11 2.59 2.48
CA THR A 140 -12.98 3.55 3.18
C THR A 140 -14.33 3.75 2.50
N ARG A 141 -14.55 3.17 1.29
CA ARG A 141 -15.81 3.26 0.54
C ARG A 141 -16.32 4.70 0.43
N MET A 142 -15.42 5.68 0.44
CA MET A 142 -15.71 7.11 0.27
C MET A 142 -14.88 7.65 -0.89
N LEU A 143 -15.57 8.09 -1.94
CA LEU A 143 -14.97 8.62 -3.18
C LEU A 143 -13.90 9.72 -3.02
N PRO A 144 -13.96 10.68 -2.07
CA PRO A 144 -12.90 11.67 -1.97
C PRO A 144 -11.57 11.08 -1.49
N VAL A 145 -11.59 9.99 -0.70
CA VAL A 145 -10.38 9.39 -0.13
C VAL A 145 -9.79 8.33 -1.06
N ALA A 146 -10.63 7.52 -1.72
CA ALA A 146 -10.19 6.50 -2.67
C ALA A 146 -9.89 7.03 -4.08
N GLY A 147 -10.43 8.20 -4.45
CA GLY A 147 -10.39 8.77 -5.79
C GLY A 147 -9.00 8.85 -6.43
N PRO A 148 -7.96 9.36 -5.73
CA PRO A 148 -6.61 9.46 -6.27
C PRO A 148 -5.94 8.11 -6.57
N TRP A 149 -6.41 7.04 -5.92
CA TRP A 149 -5.80 5.71 -6.04
C TRP A 149 -6.39 4.87 -7.14
N LEU A 150 -7.68 5.05 -7.46
CA LEU A 150 -8.38 4.19 -8.42
C LEU A 150 -7.65 4.06 -9.77
N PRO A 151 -7.18 5.14 -10.42
CA PRO A 151 -6.44 5.03 -11.68
C PRO A 151 -5.07 4.35 -11.55
N ALA A 152 -4.45 4.42 -10.37
CA ALA A 152 -3.11 3.89 -10.12
C ALA A 152 -3.09 2.38 -9.84
N LEU A 153 -4.20 1.78 -9.38
CA LEU A 153 -4.23 0.36 -9.01
C LEU A 153 -3.92 -0.57 -10.18
N PRO A 154 -4.49 -0.41 -11.38
CA PRO A 154 -4.18 -1.29 -12.49
C PRO A 154 -2.71 -1.19 -12.90
N LEU A 155 -2.17 0.03 -12.95
CA LEU A 155 -0.77 0.28 -13.28
C LEU A 155 0.17 -0.41 -12.26
N LEU A 156 -0.17 -0.35 -10.98
CA LEU A 156 0.59 -1.03 -9.93
C LEU A 156 0.52 -2.55 -10.05
N LEU A 157 -0.66 -3.11 -10.32
CA LEU A 157 -0.85 -4.55 -10.48
C LEU A 157 -0.11 -5.07 -11.72
N GLU A 158 0.03 -4.26 -12.77
CA GLU A 158 0.79 -4.60 -13.98
C GLU A 158 2.30 -4.73 -13.77
N LEU A 159 2.85 -4.12 -12.71
CA LEU A 159 4.26 -4.31 -12.33
C LEU A 159 4.59 -5.77 -12.00
N GLN A 160 3.56 -6.58 -11.71
CA GLN A 160 3.68 -7.99 -11.32
C GLN A 160 4.68 -8.14 -10.15
N VAL A 161 4.58 -7.24 -9.18
CA VAL A 161 5.30 -7.30 -7.91
C VAL A 161 4.30 -7.59 -6.79
N PRO A 162 4.73 -8.23 -5.69
CA PRO A 162 3.95 -8.27 -4.47
C PRO A 162 3.61 -6.85 -4.00
N VAL A 163 2.33 -6.62 -3.74
CA VAL A 163 1.80 -5.38 -3.20
C VAL A 163 1.25 -5.66 -1.80
N CYS A 164 1.78 -4.99 -0.79
CA CYS A 164 1.24 -4.99 0.56
C CYS A 164 0.27 -3.82 0.71
N LEU A 165 -0.93 -4.11 1.18
CA LEU A 165 -1.88 -3.09 1.59
C LEU A 165 -1.89 -3.01 3.11
N VAL A 166 -1.92 -1.77 3.62
CA VAL A 166 -2.00 -1.47 5.04
C VAL A 166 -3.23 -0.59 5.26
N ALA A 167 -4.18 -1.09 6.04
CA ALA A 167 -5.42 -0.37 6.35
C ALA A 167 -5.59 -0.21 7.87
N PRO A 168 -6.24 0.87 8.34
CA PRO A 168 -6.50 1.11 9.76
C PRO A 168 -7.50 0.12 10.39
N SER A 169 -8.32 -0.56 9.58
CA SER A 169 -9.35 -1.46 10.08
C SER A 169 -9.54 -2.70 9.21
N ARG A 170 -10.05 -3.77 9.83
CA ARG A 170 -10.39 -5.02 9.12
C ARG A 170 -11.45 -4.80 8.03
N ILE A 171 -12.37 -3.87 8.28
CA ILE A 171 -13.45 -3.52 7.35
C ILE A 171 -12.85 -2.89 6.10
N GLU A 172 -11.92 -1.96 6.27
CA GLU A 172 -11.23 -1.34 5.14
C GLU A 172 -10.39 -2.36 4.37
N SER A 173 -9.61 -3.22 5.03
CA SER A 173 -8.88 -4.29 4.33
C SER A 173 -9.82 -5.26 3.59
N ALA A 174 -11.02 -5.51 4.11
CA ALA A 174 -12.00 -6.35 3.42
C ALA A 174 -12.52 -5.65 2.14
N GLY A 175 -12.78 -4.33 2.20
CA GLY A 175 -13.15 -3.52 1.04
C GLY A 175 -12.05 -3.44 -0.01
N GLU A 176 -10.80 -3.25 0.42
CA GLU A 176 -9.62 -3.32 -0.46
C GLU A 176 -9.54 -4.65 -1.20
N ARG A 177 -9.75 -5.76 -0.47
CA ARG A 177 -9.72 -7.10 -1.04
C ARG A 177 -10.88 -7.34 -2.02
N GLU A 178 -12.08 -6.85 -1.70
CA GLU A 178 -13.24 -6.87 -2.60
C GLU A 178 -12.92 -6.18 -3.93
N ILE A 179 -12.30 -4.99 -3.88
CA ILE A 179 -11.88 -4.23 -5.07
C ILE A 179 -10.76 -4.95 -5.83
N LEU A 180 -9.64 -5.24 -5.18
CA LEU A 180 -8.45 -5.73 -5.87
C LEU A 180 -8.61 -7.15 -6.38
N VAL A 181 -9.15 -8.06 -5.57
CA VAL A 181 -9.33 -9.47 -5.96
C VAL A 181 -10.62 -9.65 -6.74
N GLY A 182 -11.72 -9.05 -6.27
CA GLY A 182 -13.04 -9.27 -6.85
C GLY A 182 -13.28 -8.52 -8.17
N LEU A 183 -12.67 -7.33 -8.34
CA LEU A 183 -12.94 -6.47 -9.49
C LEU A 183 -11.71 -6.25 -10.40
N LEU A 184 -10.49 -6.21 -9.84
CA LEU A 184 -9.25 -5.98 -10.61
C LEU A 184 -8.43 -7.24 -10.88
N GLY A 185 -8.94 -8.42 -10.49
CA GLY A 185 -8.32 -9.71 -10.80
C GLY A 185 -6.96 -9.94 -10.14
N ALA A 186 -6.67 -9.27 -9.02
CA ALA A 186 -5.48 -9.55 -8.23
C ALA A 186 -5.59 -10.92 -7.54
N ARG A 187 -4.47 -11.63 -7.40
CA ARG A 187 -4.34 -12.84 -6.60
C ARG A 187 -3.92 -12.46 -5.18
N ALA A 188 -4.72 -12.83 -4.18
CA ALA A 188 -4.29 -12.70 -2.79
C ALA A 188 -3.15 -13.68 -2.49
N LEU A 189 -2.05 -13.19 -1.94
CA LEU A 189 -0.91 -14.00 -1.49
C LEU A 189 -1.06 -14.37 -0.01
N THR A 190 -1.72 -13.52 0.78
CA THR A 190 -1.96 -13.79 2.20
C THR A 190 -3.43 -13.59 2.58
N ARG A 191 -3.79 -14.08 3.76
CA ARG A 191 -5.00 -13.63 4.45
C ARG A 191 -4.78 -12.20 5.00
N ILE A 192 -5.87 -11.55 5.39
CA ILE A 192 -5.83 -10.30 6.15
C ILE A 192 -5.38 -10.64 7.56
N VAL A 193 -4.30 -10.01 8.01
CA VAL A 193 -3.69 -10.24 9.33
C VAL A 193 -3.61 -8.92 10.08
N HIS A 194 -3.88 -8.98 11.37
CA HIS A 194 -3.68 -7.84 12.27
C HIS A 194 -2.19 -7.69 12.56
N CYS A 195 -1.63 -6.50 12.35
CA CYS A 195 -0.25 -6.20 12.70
C CYS A 195 -0.14 -6.13 14.23
N PRO A 196 0.66 -7.00 14.88
CA PRO A 196 0.78 -7.02 16.33
C PRO A 196 1.64 -5.88 16.88
N CYS A 197 2.18 -5.01 16.02
CA CYS A 197 3.03 -3.89 16.38
C CYS A 197 2.16 -2.63 16.52
N PRO A 198 1.67 -2.27 17.72
CA PRO A 198 0.94 -1.04 17.91
C PRO A 198 1.84 0.14 17.60
N ALA A 199 1.43 0.97 16.65
CA ALA A 199 2.13 2.20 16.37
C ALA A 199 1.70 3.26 17.39
N TYR A 200 2.49 3.40 18.46
CA TYR A 200 2.29 4.44 19.47
C TYR A 200 2.93 5.76 19.01
N GLY A 201 2.14 6.85 19.02
CA GLY A 201 2.64 8.22 19.12
C GLY A 201 3.41 8.79 17.93
N GLY A 202 3.16 8.33 16.70
CA GLY A 202 3.82 8.87 15.49
C GLY A 202 2.85 9.50 14.48
N ALA A 203 3.38 10.36 13.60
CA ALA A 203 2.64 11.01 12.51
C ALA A 203 2.57 10.21 11.19
N SER A 204 3.15 9.00 11.15
CA SER A 204 3.16 8.15 9.95
C SER A 204 1.77 7.67 9.52
N ALA A 205 1.63 7.35 8.22
CA ALA A 205 0.45 6.70 7.68
C ALA A 205 0.03 5.44 8.48
N VAL A 206 1.01 4.68 8.98
CA VAL A 206 0.79 3.50 9.84
C VAL A 206 0.64 3.89 11.32
N ALA A 207 1.15 5.05 11.73
CA ALA A 207 1.13 5.50 13.12
C ALA A 207 -0.18 6.13 13.59
N GLY A 208 -1.01 6.63 12.65
CA GLY A 208 -2.43 6.89 12.92
C GLY A 208 -3.25 5.59 13.07
N CYS A 209 -2.69 4.44 12.71
CA CYS A 209 -3.35 3.15 12.69
C CYS A 209 -2.81 2.25 13.82
N SER A 210 -3.17 2.55 15.07
CA SER A 210 -2.76 1.76 16.24
C SER A 210 -3.16 0.27 16.16
N ASN A 211 -4.04 -0.10 15.20
CA ASN A 211 -4.50 -1.46 14.90
C ASN A 211 -4.50 -1.74 13.39
N ALA A 212 -3.37 -1.53 12.72
CA ALA A 212 -3.28 -1.74 11.27
C ALA A 212 -3.50 -3.22 10.88
N TYR A 213 -4.24 -3.43 9.81
CA TYR A 213 -4.42 -4.73 9.14
C TYR A 213 -3.61 -4.71 7.84
N CYS A 214 -2.88 -5.79 7.59
CA CYS A 214 -2.06 -5.92 6.39
C CYS A 214 -2.35 -7.22 5.65
N TRP A 215 -2.20 -7.16 4.33
CA TRP A 215 -2.29 -8.32 3.46
C TRP A 215 -1.57 -8.07 2.15
N TRP A 216 -1.21 -9.16 1.47
CA TRP A 216 -0.46 -9.13 0.23
C TRP A 216 -1.30 -9.61 -0.94
N CYS A 217 -1.12 -8.97 -2.10
CA CYS A 217 -1.64 -9.43 -3.38
C CYS A 217 -0.62 -9.29 -4.51
N LEU A 218 -0.91 -9.90 -5.65
CA LEU A 218 -0.15 -9.83 -6.89
C LEU A 218 -1.10 -9.63 -8.07
N GLY A 219 -0.77 -8.74 -8.99
CA GLY A 219 -1.57 -8.57 -10.21
C GLY A 219 -1.50 -9.80 -11.13
N VAL A 220 -2.61 -10.12 -11.79
CA VAL A 220 -2.68 -11.18 -12.80
C VAL A 220 -2.89 -10.53 -14.17
N ALA A 221 -1.86 -10.58 -15.02
CA ALA A 221 -1.75 -9.79 -16.25
C ALA A 221 -2.97 -9.83 -17.20
N SER A 222 -3.79 -10.89 -17.17
CA SER A 222 -4.95 -11.04 -18.05
C SER A 222 -6.22 -10.33 -17.60
N GLN A 223 -6.31 -9.77 -16.38
CA GLN A 223 -7.57 -9.27 -15.80
C GLN A 223 -7.55 -7.80 -15.33
N VAL A 224 -6.38 -7.16 -15.33
CA VAL A 224 -6.16 -5.92 -14.56
C VAL A 224 -6.80 -4.67 -15.20
N ARG A 225 -6.87 -4.57 -16.54
CA ARG A 225 -7.34 -3.36 -17.23
C ARG A 225 -8.86 -3.28 -17.45
N GLY A 226 -9.58 -4.38 -17.24
CA GLY A 226 -11.01 -4.46 -17.55
C GLY A 226 -11.95 -3.91 -16.47
N GLY A 227 -11.51 -3.85 -15.21
CA GLY A 227 -12.41 -3.65 -14.06
C GLY A 227 -12.55 -2.22 -13.52
N LEU A 228 -11.84 -1.23 -14.08
CA LEU A 228 -11.84 0.15 -13.56
C LEU A 228 -13.23 0.80 -13.53
N PRO A 229 -14.04 0.74 -14.60
CA PRO A 229 -15.41 1.26 -14.58
C PRO A 229 -16.29 0.58 -13.53
N GLU A 230 -16.14 -0.73 -13.37
CA GLU A 230 -16.86 -1.55 -12.39
C GLU A 230 -16.43 -1.18 -10.97
N VAL A 231 -15.14 -0.95 -10.73
CA VAL A 231 -14.63 -0.46 -9.45
C VAL A 231 -15.21 0.91 -9.13
N ARG A 232 -15.19 1.86 -10.08
CA ARG A 232 -15.76 3.20 -9.86
C ARG A 232 -17.23 3.11 -9.49
N LYS A 233 -18.02 2.38 -10.28
CA LYS A 233 -19.45 2.16 -10.01
C LYS A 233 -19.66 1.48 -8.65
N HIS A 234 -18.88 0.47 -8.32
CA HIS A 234 -18.98 -0.24 -7.06
C HIS A 234 -18.68 0.68 -5.86
N VAL A 235 -17.60 1.45 -5.92
CA VAL A 235 -17.23 2.41 -4.87
C VAL A 235 -18.31 3.49 -4.74
N GLU A 236 -18.85 4.01 -5.85
CA GLU A 236 -19.96 4.97 -5.85
C GLU A 236 -21.21 4.42 -5.15
N GLU A 237 -21.64 3.21 -5.52
CA GLU A 237 -22.82 2.56 -4.94
C GLU A 237 -22.65 2.29 -3.44
N ARG A 238 -21.47 1.80 -3.03
CA ARG A 238 -21.14 1.57 -1.61
C ARG A 238 -21.08 2.88 -0.84
N THR A 239 -20.46 3.93 -1.40
CA THR A 239 -20.40 5.28 -0.79
C THR A 239 -21.80 5.82 -0.56
N ARG A 240 -22.66 5.76 -1.58
CA ARG A 240 -24.03 6.26 -1.50
C ARG A 240 -24.85 5.49 -0.46
N THR A 241 -24.66 4.18 -0.37
CA THR A 241 -25.32 3.34 0.63
C THR A 241 -24.86 3.69 2.04
N ALA A 242 -23.55 3.83 2.26
CA ALA A 242 -22.99 4.23 3.55
C ALA A 242 -23.47 5.62 4.00
N ALA A 243 -23.46 6.60 3.09
CA ALA A 243 -23.95 7.95 3.36
C ALA A 243 -25.44 7.96 3.75
N ARG A 244 -26.27 7.16 3.07
CA ARG A 244 -27.71 7.02 3.41
C ARG A 244 -27.91 6.40 4.80
N LEU A 245 -27.15 5.36 5.14
CA LEU A 245 -27.23 4.72 6.45
C LEU A 245 -26.79 5.68 7.56
N GLN A 246 -25.70 6.41 7.35
CA GLN A 246 -25.26 7.44 8.29
C GLN A 246 -26.30 8.55 8.45
N ALA A 247 -26.79 9.13 7.36
CA ALA A 247 -27.83 10.16 7.41
C ALA A 247 -29.09 9.66 8.16
N SER A 248 -29.50 8.40 7.95
CA SER A 248 -30.62 7.80 8.67
C SER A 248 -30.35 7.69 10.17
N SER A 249 -29.15 7.26 10.57
CA SER A 249 -28.78 7.18 11.99
C SER A 249 -28.75 8.54 12.68
N TRP A 250 -28.30 9.59 11.97
CA TRP A 250 -28.30 10.96 12.49
C TRP A 250 -29.72 11.51 12.62
N LEU A 251 -30.61 11.20 11.68
CA LEU A 251 -32.03 11.58 11.76
C LEU A 251 -32.74 10.92 12.95
N VAL A 252 -32.48 9.62 13.20
CA VAL A 252 -33.02 8.92 14.38
C VAL A 252 -32.50 9.55 15.66
N ALA A 253 -31.18 9.76 15.78
CA ALA A 253 -30.59 10.40 16.95
C ALA A 253 -31.13 11.82 17.19
N ALA A 254 -31.37 12.58 16.11
CA ALA A 254 -31.97 13.91 16.20
C ALA A 254 -33.43 13.88 16.64
N GLN A 255 -34.20 12.87 16.22
CA GLN A 255 -35.57 12.65 16.67
C GLN A 255 -35.64 12.26 18.15
N ASP A 256 -34.75 11.38 18.60
CA ASP A 256 -34.66 10.95 20.00
C ASP A 256 -34.17 12.07 20.93
N ALA A 257 -33.34 12.98 20.42
CA ALA A 257 -32.84 14.14 21.15
C ALA A 257 -33.84 15.31 21.20
N TRP A 258 -34.91 15.28 20.40
CA TRP A 258 -35.92 16.33 20.41
C TRP A 258 -36.95 16.05 21.51
N PRO A 259 -37.08 16.91 22.53
CA PRO A 259 -38.09 16.70 23.57
C PRO A 259 -39.49 16.74 22.93
N GLN A 260 -40.29 15.70 23.16
CA GLN A 260 -41.70 15.69 22.77
C GLN A 260 -42.41 16.80 23.57
N GLN A 261 -42.83 17.85 22.86
CA GLN A 261 -43.71 18.90 23.39
C GLN A 261 -45.16 18.43 23.39
#